data_AF-A0A2Z5J6V1-F1
#
_entry.id   AF-A0A2Z5J6V1-F1
#
_cell.length_a   1.000
_cell.length_b   1.000
_cell.length_c   1.000
_cell.angle_alpha   90.00
_cell.angle_beta   90.00
_cell.angle_gamma   90.00
#
_symmetry.space_group_name_H-M   'P 1'
#
loop_
_entity.id
_entity.type
_entity.pdbx_description
1 polymer ?
#
loop_
_entity_poly.entity_id
_entity_poly.type
_entity_poly.pdbx_seq_one_letter_code
_entity_poly.pdbx_strand_id
1 'polypeptide(L)'
;MTDPTPPAAEERLPPYSGEDVTCGKCANVGAYTSHRAAGEHSSNEAPTWGRSPKGERLERSCFRCNFIWDEALVRPVDELDEQLAAWLREQIANALRTTPTSGHVHKPGEERYDHHPKNEAERGHTYTYTCALCTRDVDALTAAVVDVVSLAVINLPAMDPTGAIS
;
A
#
# COMPACT_ATOMS: atom_id res chain seq x y z
N MET A 1 -40.17 -8.36 -18.91
CA MET A 1 -39.02 -8.76 -18.07
C MET A 1 -37.95 -7.72 -18.32
N THR A 2 -37.88 -6.69 -17.48
CA THR A 2 -36.81 -5.69 -17.51
C THR A 2 -35.60 -6.31 -16.85
N ASP A 3 -34.55 -6.54 -17.63
CA ASP A 3 -33.22 -6.86 -17.10
C ASP A 3 -32.83 -5.78 -16.09
N PRO A 4 -32.29 -6.13 -14.91
CA PRO A 4 -31.68 -5.13 -14.05
C PRO A 4 -30.48 -4.56 -14.81
N THR A 5 -30.60 -3.31 -15.26
CA THR A 5 -29.47 -2.53 -15.76
C THR A 5 -28.33 -2.71 -14.75
N PRO A 6 -27.17 -3.25 -15.15
CA PRO A 6 -26.05 -3.38 -14.23
C PRO A 6 -25.80 -1.99 -13.63
N PRO A 7 -25.56 -1.87 -12.31
CA PRO A 7 -25.34 -0.57 -11.69
C PRO A 7 -24.30 0.15 -12.54
N ALA A 8 -24.72 1.27 -13.15
CA ALA A 8 -23.90 2.03 -14.09
C ALA A 8 -22.56 2.20 -13.39
N ALA A 9 -21.50 1.62 -13.99
CA ALA A 9 -20.18 1.49 -13.38
C ALA A 9 -19.92 2.77 -12.59
N GLU A 10 -20.06 2.70 -11.26
CA GLU A 10 -19.93 3.88 -10.40
C GLU A 10 -18.66 4.54 -10.86
N GLU A 11 -18.80 5.75 -11.40
CA GLU A 11 -17.77 6.39 -12.19
C GLU A 11 -16.58 6.58 -11.26
N ARG A 12 -15.64 5.62 -11.31
CA ARG A 12 -14.53 5.55 -10.38
C ARG A 12 -13.72 6.81 -10.62
N LEU A 13 -13.86 7.75 -9.69
CA LEU A 13 -13.16 9.01 -9.76
C LEU A 13 -11.65 8.74 -9.77
N PRO A 14 -10.87 9.46 -10.57
CA PRO A 14 -9.42 9.36 -10.51
C PRO A 14 -8.94 9.70 -9.09
N PRO A 15 -7.86 9.07 -8.61
CA PRO A 15 -7.33 9.35 -7.28
C PRO A 15 -6.90 10.82 -7.16
N TYR A 16 -6.86 11.33 -5.92
CA TYR A 16 -6.32 12.66 -5.65
C TYR A 16 -4.88 12.79 -6.18
N SER A 17 -4.66 13.76 -7.06
CA SER A 17 -3.40 13.90 -7.80
C SER A 17 -2.35 14.75 -7.06
N GLY A 18 -2.64 15.20 -5.83
CA GLY A 18 -1.79 16.12 -5.09
C GLY A 18 -2.04 17.59 -5.41
N GLU A 19 -1.30 18.48 -4.74
CA GLU A 19 -1.45 19.94 -4.88
C GLU A 19 -0.99 20.43 -6.26
N ASP A 20 0.15 19.93 -6.74
CA ASP A 20 0.81 20.30 -8.00
C ASP A 20 0.30 19.51 -9.22
N VAL A 21 -1.02 19.39 -9.37
CA VAL A 21 -1.62 18.67 -10.51
C VAL A 21 -1.37 19.40 -11.84
N THR A 22 -1.11 18.65 -12.90
CA THR A 22 -1.03 19.18 -14.27
C THR A 22 -2.39 19.13 -14.95
N CYS A 23 -2.86 20.26 -15.48
CA CYS A 23 -4.13 20.32 -16.19
C CYS A 23 -4.12 19.48 -17.48
N GLY A 24 -5.01 18.49 -17.59
CA GLY A 24 -5.14 17.64 -18.78
C GLY A 24 -5.53 18.35 -20.08
N LYS A 25 -5.99 19.62 -20.03
CA LYS A 25 -6.32 20.41 -21.22
C LYS A 25 -5.23 21.36 -21.70
N CYS A 26 -4.49 22.00 -20.79
CA CYS A 26 -3.54 23.06 -21.16
C CYS A 26 -2.13 22.87 -20.59
N ALA A 27 -1.88 21.77 -19.88
CA ALA A 27 -0.60 21.44 -19.23
C ALA A 27 -0.10 22.47 -18.20
N ASN A 28 -0.93 23.41 -17.76
CA ASN A 28 -0.59 24.31 -16.66
C ASN A 28 -0.56 23.53 -15.32
N VAL A 29 0.43 23.81 -14.48
CA VAL A 29 0.52 23.26 -13.12
C VAL A 29 -0.31 24.10 -12.16
N GLY A 30 -1.15 23.45 -11.36
CA GLY A 30 -1.99 24.08 -10.33
C GLY A 30 -3.46 24.22 -10.71
N ALA A 31 -4.31 24.01 -9.70
CA ALA A 31 -5.77 24.12 -9.78
C ALA A 31 -6.36 24.51 -8.41
N TYR A 32 -7.52 25.18 -8.43
CA TYR A 32 -8.35 25.37 -7.24
C TYR A 32 -8.97 24.04 -6.87
N THR A 33 -9.02 23.72 -5.58
CA THR A 33 -9.73 22.53 -5.07
C THR A 33 -10.92 22.99 -4.25
N SER A 34 -12.09 22.45 -4.54
CA SER A 34 -13.28 22.58 -3.71
C SER A 34 -13.86 21.21 -3.41
N HIS A 35 -14.18 20.96 -2.15
CA HIS A 35 -14.94 19.77 -1.77
C HIS A 35 -16.39 19.89 -2.27
N ARG A 36 -16.95 18.77 -2.71
CA ARG A 36 -18.36 18.65 -3.11
C ARG A 36 -18.99 17.52 -2.32
N ALA A 37 -20.03 17.85 -1.57
CA ALA A 37 -20.80 16.85 -0.84
C ALA A 37 -21.55 15.91 -1.79
N ALA A 38 -21.93 14.72 -1.32
CA ALA A 38 -22.74 13.79 -2.10
C ALA A 38 -24.07 14.46 -2.52
N GLY A 39 -24.35 14.44 -3.82
CA GLY A 39 -25.52 15.12 -4.38
C GLY A 39 -25.32 16.60 -4.72
N GLU A 40 -24.16 17.19 -4.44
CA GLU A 40 -23.84 18.57 -4.82
C GLU A 40 -23.40 18.67 -6.28
N HIS A 41 -23.93 19.68 -6.97
CA HIS A 41 -23.60 19.98 -8.35
C HIS A 41 -22.20 20.56 -8.50
N SER A 42 -21.59 20.29 -9.66
CA SER A 42 -20.34 20.94 -10.04
C SER A 42 -20.56 22.44 -10.28
N SER A 43 -19.53 23.26 -10.07
CA SER A 43 -19.60 24.71 -10.37
C SER A 43 -19.88 25.01 -11.85
N ASN A 44 -19.59 24.08 -12.76
CA ASN A 44 -19.88 24.20 -14.19
C ASN A 44 -21.14 23.44 -14.63
N GLU A 45 -21.83 22.73 -13.72
CA GLU A 45 -23.08 22.07 -14.06
C GLU A 45 -24.22 23.10 -14.14
N ALA A 46 -25.13 22.91 -15.09
CA ALA A 46 -26.34 23.71 -15.14
C ALA A 46 -27.14 23.49 -13.84
N PRO A 47 -27.72 24.56 -13.25
CA PRO A 47 -28.54 24.41 -12.05
C PRO A 47 -29.75 23.54 -12.38
N THR A 48 -29.74 22.31 -11.87
CA THR A 48 -30.92 21.44 -11.91
C THR A 48 -31.63 21.49 -10.58
N TRP A 49 -32.94 21.24 -10.62
CA TRP A 49 -33.77 21.21 -9.39
C TRP A 49 -33.55 19.93 -8.56
N GLY A 50 -32.77 18.97 -9.06
CA GLY A 50 -32.47 17.70 -8.39
C GLY A 50 -31.14 17.71 -7.64
N ARG A 51 -30.84 16.62 -6.94
CA ARG A 51 -29.47 16.35 -6.46
C ARG A 51 -28.64 15.80 -7.62
N SER A 52 -27.34 16.11 -7.64
CA SER A 52 -26.39 15.45 -8.54
C SER A 52 -26.41 13.93 -8.28
N PRO A 53 -26.27 13.07 -9.30
CA PRO A 53 -26.08 11.64 -9.08
C PRO A 53 -24.68 11.32 -8.54
N LYS A 54 -23.77 12.30 -8.51
CA LYS A 54 -22.38 12.11 -8.09
C LYS A 54 -22.27 12.00 -6.58
N GLY A 55 -21.38 11.09 -6.15
CA GLY A 55 -20.95 10.97 -4.77
C GLY A 55 -20.12 12.16 -4.29
N GLU A 56 -19.65 12.01 -3.04
CA GLU A 56 -18.71 12.94 -2.43
C GLU A 56 -17.36 12.92 -3.17
N ARG A 57 -16.78 14.09 -3.43
CA ARG A 57 -15.61 14.23 -4.30
C ARG A 57 -14.86 15.54 -4.11
N LEU A 58 -13.70 15.64 -4.74
CA LEU A 58 -12.96 16.89 -4.91
C LEU A 58 -13.16 17.41 -6.34
N GLU A 59 -13.68 18.62 -6.48
CA GLU A 59 -13.72 19.34 -7.75
C GLU A 59 -12.45 20.17 -7.90
N ARG A 60 -11.77 20.03 -9.06
CA ARG A 60 -10.57 20.77 -9.42
C ARG A 60 -10.88 21.75 -10.54
N SER A 61 -10.36 22.97 -10.48
CA SER A 61 -10.47 23.97 -11.56
C SER A 61 -9.12 24.57 -11.92
N CYS A 62 -8.68 24.39 -13.17
CA CYS A 62 -7.37 24.88 -13.63
C CYS A 62 -7.26 26.40 -13.55
N PHE A 63 -6.18 26.90 -12.94
CA PHE A 63 -5.91 28.34 -12.81
C PHE A 63 -5.81 29.10 -14.14
N ARG A 64 -5.47 28.41 -15.24
CA ARG A 64 -5.23 29.04 -16.54
C ARG A 64 -6.44 28.99 -17.48
N CYS A 65 -7.04 27.80 -17.65
CA CYS A 65 -8.11 27.60 -18.63
C CYS A 65 -9.48 27.34 -18.00
N ASN A 66 -9.61 27.35 -16.67
CA ASN A 66 -10.83 27.04 -15.92
C ASN A 66 -11.46 25.69 -16.27
N PHE A 67 -10.67 24.77 -16.82
CA PHE A 67 -11.13 23.41 -17.03
C PHE A 67 -11.40 22.75 -15.67
N ILE A 68 -12.58 22.13 -15.55
CA ILE A 68 -13.02 21.48 -14.33
C ILE A 68 -13.04 19.97 -14.51
N TRP A 69 -12.53 19.26 -13.51
CA TRP A 69 -12.59 17.80 -13.40
C TRP A 69 -12.80 17.40 -11.94
N ASP A 70 -13.25 16.16 -11.73
CA ASP A 70 -13.51 15.59 -10.42
C ASP A 70 -12.41 14.57 -10.06
N GLU A 71 -12.00 14.53 -8.80
CA GLU A 71 -11.08 13.56 -8.20
C GLU A 71 -11.72 12.94 -6.94
N ALA A 72 -11.24 11.76 -6.56
CA ALA A 72 -11.60 11.12 -5.30
C ALA A 72 -11.08 11.92 -4.10
N LEU A 73 -11.70 11.73 -2.93
CA LEU A 73 -11.19 12.29 -1.68
C LEU A 73 -9.80 11.74 -1.35
N VAL A 74 -9.04 12.52 -0.58
CA VAL A 74 -7.82 12.02 0.07
C VAL A 74 -8.24 10.91 1.03
N ARG A 75 -7.80 9.67 0.77
CA ARG A 75 -7.98 8.59 1.74
C ARG A 75 -7.16 8.94 3.00
N PRO A 76 -7.71 8.73 4.22
CA PRO A 76 -6.94 8.94 5.43
C PRO A 76 -5.64 8.15 5.34
N VAL A 77 -4.51 8.82 5.61
CA VAL A 77 -3.18 8.21 5.51
C VAL A 77 -3.08 7.01 6.43
N ASP A 78 -3.80 7.02 7.56
CA ASP A 78 -3.85 5.96 8.56
C ASP A 78 -4.23 4.59 7.96
N GLU A 79 -5.15 4.53 7.00
CA GLU A 79 -5.57 3.25 6.39
C GLU A 79 -4.55 2.70 5.39
N LEU A 80 -3.85 3.59 4.67
CA LEU A 80 -2.83 3.19 3.70
C LEU A 80 -1.52 2.86 4.40
N ASP A 81 -1.18 3.61 5.44
CA ASP A 81 0.01 3.39 6.28
C ASP A 81 -0.11 2.08 7.05
N GLU A 82 -1.30 1.71 7.53
CA GLU A 82 -1.46 0.46 8.25
C GLU A 82 -1.36 -0.76 7.32
N GLN A 83 -1.91 -0.69 6.10
CA GLN A 83 -1.75 -1.74 5.09
C GLN A 83 -0.32 -1.86 4.59
N LEU A 84 0.34 -0.73 4.29
CA LEU A 84 1.74 -0.71 3.89
C LEU A 84 2.65 -1.22 5.03
N ALA A 85 2.38 -0.82 6.26
CA ALA A 85 3.11 -1.31 7.43
C ALA A 85 2.90 -2.81 7.66
N ALA A 86 1.69 -3.33 7.48
CA ALA A 86 1.41 -4.76 7.58
C ALA A 86 2.20 -5.55 6.52
N TRP A 87 2.16 -5.10 5.27
CA TRP A 87 2.92 -5.71 4.18
C TRP A 87 4.43 -5.65 4.43
N LEU A 88 4.98 -4.49 4.83
CA LEU A 88 6.39 -4.33 5.16
C LEU A 88 6.83 -5.26 6.30
N ARG A 89 6.03 -5.39 7.36
CA ARG A 89 6.29 -6.32 8.47
C ARG A 89 6.39 -7.77 8.00
N GLU A 90 5.49 -8.20 7.12
CA GLU A 90 5.50 -9.55 6.56
C GLU A 90 6.75 -9.80 5.69
N GLN A 91 7.11 -8.85 4.83
CA GLN A 91 8.30 -8.97 3.98
C GLN A 91 9.58 -9.02 4.80
N ILE A 92 9.72 -8.17 5.82
CA ILE A 92 10.85 -8.22 6.76
C ILE A 92 10.91 -9.57 7.47
N ALA A 93 9.78 -10.07 7.97
CA ALA A 93 9.72 -11.37 8.63
C ALA A 93 10.13 -12.52 7.68
N ASN A 94 9.75 -12.44 6.40
CA ASN A 94 10.11 -13.44 5.41
C ASN A 94 11.59 -13.39 5.02
N ALA A 95 12.15 -12.20 4.85
CA ALA A 95 13.58 -12.01 4.60
C ALA A 95 14.40 -12.60 5.76
N LEU A 96 14.05 -12.26 7.00
CA LEU A 96 14.72 -12.82 8.19
C LEU A 96 14.63 -14.35 8.31
N ARG A 97 13.57 -14.97 7.78
CA ARG A 97 13.42 -16.43 7.74
C ARG A 97 14.27 -17.09 6.65
N THR A 98 14.56 -16.37 5.57
CA THR A 98 15.15 -16.94 4.35
C THR A 98 16.62 -16.57 4.15
N THR A 99 17.15 -15.56 4.84
CA THR A 99 18.57 -15.21 4.80
C THR A 99 19.42 -16.32 5.45
N PRO A 100 20.27 -17.02 4.69
CA PRO A 100 21.18 -18.01 5.27
C PRO A 100 22.28 -17.28 6.05
N THR A 101 22.48 -17.64 7.32
CA THR A 101 23.63 -17.18 8.10
C THR A 101 24.88 -17.94 7.66
N SER A 102 25.62 -17.40 6.69
CA SER A 102 26.95 -17.90 6.37
C SER A 102 27.89 -17.57 7.53
N GLY A 103 28.29 -18.58 8.33
CA GLY A 103 29.33 -18.35 9.33
C GLY A 103 29.50 -19.40 10.41
N HIS A 104 28.62 -20.40 10.54
CA HIS A 104 28.83 -21.47 11.52
C HIS A 104 29.23 -22.75 10.82
N VAL A 105 30.54 -22.96 10.72
CA VAL A 105 31.11 -24.28 10.42
C VAL A 105 30.89 -25.13 11.66
N HIS A 106 30.03 -26.14 11.56
CA HIS A 106 29.86 -27.14 12.60
C HIS A 106 31.24 -27.73 12.95
N LYS A 107 31.69 -27.51 14.19
CA LYS A 107 32.87 -28.17 14.75
C LYS A 107 32.39 -29.43 15.48
N PRO A 108 32.79 -30.64 15.05
CA PRO A 108 32.47 -31.85 15.79
C PRO A 108 32.94 -31.73 17.25
N GLY A 109 32.02 -31.84 18.20
CA GLY A 109 32.30 -31.78 19.65
C GLY A 109 31.88 -30.49 20.37
N GLU A 110 31.39 -29.45 19.68
CA GLU A 110 30.74 -28.28 20.32
C GLU A 110 29.22 -28.37 20.19
N GLU A 111 28.58 -29.20 21.02
CA GLU A 111 27.12 -29.24 21.13
C GLU A 111 26.60 -27.96 21.79
N ARG A 112 25.90 -27.10 21.04
CA ARG A 112 25.15 -25.97 21.61
C ARG A 112 23.67 -26.31 21.62
N TYR A 113 23.02 -25.98 22.74
CA TYR A 113 21.61 -26.26 23.00
C TYR A 113 20.71 -25.68 21.90
N ASP A 114 19.86 -26.54 21.40
CA ASP A 114 18.79 -26.21 20.48
C ASP A 114 17.67 -25.48 21.25
N HIS A 115 17.12 -24.40 20.67
CA HIS A 115 16.06 -23.61 21.30
C HIS A 115 14.65 -24.07 20.89
N HIS A 116 14.51 -25.21 20.22
CA HIS A 116 13.20 -25.78 19.95
C HIS A 116 12.43 -26.10 21.25
N PRO A 117 11.09 -25.94 21.26
CA PRO A 117 10.28 -26.41 22.37
C PRO A 117 10.58 -27.90 22.61
N LYS A 118 10.65 -28.25 23.90
CA LYS A 118 11.36 -29.40 24.50
C LYS A 118 11.08 -30.80 23.92
N ASN A 119 10.18 -30.95 22.95
CA ASN A 119 9.58 -32.21 22.54
C ASN A 119 9.66 -32.50 21.01
N GLU A 120 10.28 -31.64 20.20
CA GLU A 120 10.33 -31.82 18.73
C GLU A 120 11.72 -32.15 18.16
N ALA A 121 12.76 -32.20 18.99
CA ALA A 121 14.11 -32.54 18.53
C ALA A 121 14.27 -34.06 18.34
N GLU A 122 14.32 -34.52 17.09
CA GLU A 122 14.71 -35.89 16.76
C GLU A 122 16.20 -36.13 17.10
N ARG A 123 16.49 -37.33 17.59
CA ARG A 123 17.84 -37.73 18.04
C ARG A 123 18.75 -37.91 16.81
N GLY A 124 19.67 -36.98 16.57
CA GLY A 124 20.74 -37.15 15.55
C GLY A 124 20.91 -36.01 14.54
N HIS A 125 20.14 -34.93 14.64
CA HIS A 125 20.27 -33.79 13.75
C HIS A 125 20.50 -32.50 14.55
N THR A 126 21.73 -31.99 14.54
CA THR A 126 22.06 -30.64 15.03
C THR A 126 22.09 -29.71 13.83
N TYR A 127 20.97 -29.04 13.54
CA TYR A 127 20.98 -27.90 12.65
C TYR A 127 20.86 -26.63 13.50
N THR A 128 21.95 -25.88 13.63
CA THR A 128 21.91 -24.54 14.23
C THR A 128 21.50 -23.55 13.15
N TYR A 129 20.20 -23.42 12.91
CA TYR A 129 19.69 -22.20 12.28
C TYR A 129 19.55 -21.14 13.37
N THR A 130 20.64 -20.46 13.70
CA THR A 130 20.51 -19.21 14.47
C THR A 130 20.04 -18.15 13.48
N CYS A 131 18.75 -17.82 13.51
CA CYS A 131 18.24 -16.69 12.73
C CYS A 131 18.88 -15.38 13.25
N ALA A 132 18.95 -14.35 12.42
CA ALA A 132 19.57 -13.07 12.78
C ALA A 132 18.97 -12.45 14.06
N LEU A 133 17.71 -12.75 14.37
CA LEU A 133 17.04 -12.34 15.61
C LEU A 133 17.66 -13.00 16.86
N CYS A 134 18.10 -14.25 16.77
CA CYS A 134 18.71 -14.99 17.87
C CYS A 134 20.19 -14.60 18.09
N THR A 135 20.92 -14.27 17.02
CA THR A 135 22.32 -13.84 17.12
C THR A 135 22.48 -12.36 17.46
N ARG A 136 21.40 -11.56 17.38
CA ARG A 136 21.44 -10.09 17.42
C ARG A 136 22.46 -9.53 16.41
N ASP A 137 22.58 -10.19 15.25
CA ASP A 137 23.46 -9.74 14.18
C ASP A 137 22.79 -8.55 13.47
N VAL A 138 23.13 -7.36 13.97
CA VAL A 138 22.56 -6.08 13.52
C VAL A 138 22.88 -5.83 12.05
N ASP A 139 24.04 -6.29 11.56
CA ASP A 139 24.45 -6.07 10.17
C ASP A 139 23.63 -6.95 9.22
N ALA A 140 23.39 -8.21 9.57
CA ALA A 140 22.50 -9.10 8.80
C ALA A 140 21.04 -8.63 8.81
N LEU A 141 20.56 -8.13 9.95
CA LEU A 141 19.24 -7.49 10.07
C LEU A 141 19.13 -6.23 9.20
N THR A 142 20.17 -5.38 9.22
CA THR A 142 20.21 -4.15 8.44
C THR A 142 20.24 -4.45 6.94
N ALA A 143 21.05 -5.41 6.50
CA ALA A 143 21.09 -5.83 5.10
C ALA A 143 19.75 -6.40 4.62
N ALA A 144 19.09 -7.24 5.43
CA ALA A 144 17.76 -7.77 5.10
C ALA A 144 16.69 -6.68 5.00
N VAL A 145 16.72 -5.68 5.89
CA VAL A 145 15.81 -4.52 5.83
C VAL A 145 16.09 -3.67 4.59
N VAL A 146 17.35 -3.41 4.26
CA VAL A 146 17.74 -2.64 3.05
C VAL A 146 17.29 -3.35 1.77
N ASP A 147 17.41 -4.67 1.68
CA ASP A 147 16.93 -5.46 0.53
C ASP A 147 15.40 -5.36 0.40
N VAL A 148 14.66 -5.49 1.51
CA VAL A 148 13.19 -5.35 1.51
C VAL A 148 12.76 -3.95 1.11
N VAL A 149 13.41 -2.91 1.65
CA VAL A 149 13.12 -1.51 1.29
C VAL A 149 13.43 -1.26 -0.18
N SER A 150 14.55 -1.79 -0.69
CA SER A 150 14.91 -1.65 -2.11
C SER A 150 13.92 -2.35 -3.03
N LEU A 151 13.42 -3.53 -2.65
CA LEU A 151 12.35 -4.23 -3.36
C LEU A 151 11.02 -3.47 -3.30
N ALA A 152 10.68 -2.86 -2.17
CA ALA A 152 9.46 -2.08 -2.00
C ALA A 152 9.46 -0.79 -2.84
N VAL A 153 10.61 -0.12 -2.96
CA VAL A 153 10.76 1.07 -3.81
C VAL A 153 10.58 0.73 -5.29
N ILE A 154 11.00 -0.47 -5.71
CA ILE A 154 10.93 -0.92 -7.12
C ILE A 154 9.58 -1.56 -7.46
N ASN A 155 9.00 -2.32 -6.53
CA ASN A 155 7.82 -3.16 -6.75
C ASN A 155 6.64 -2.79 -5.86
N LEU A 156 6.48 -1.51 -5.50
CA LEU A 156 5.26 -1.04 -4.84
C LEU A 156 4.06 -1.66 -5.56
N PRO A 157 3.37 -2.64 -4.96
CA PRO A 157 2.27 -3.28 -5.65
C PRO A 157 1.28 -2.17 -5.97
N ALA A 158 0.74 -2.17 -7.18
CA ALA A 158 -0.48 -1.43 -7.46
C ALA A 158 -1.53 -2.03 -6.51
N MET A 159 -1.62 -1.51 -5.29
CA MET A 159 -2.55 -1.95 -4.27
C MET A 159 -3.92 -1.79 -4.88
N ASP A 160 -4.54 -2.92 -5.22
CA ASP A 160 -5.91 -2.91 -5.72
C ASP A 160 -6.78 -2.35 -4.61
N PRO A 161 -7.36 -1.14 -4.77
CA PRO A 161 -8.14 -0.51 -3.71
C PRO A 161 -9.44 -1.29 -3.42
N THR A 162 -9.73 -2.34 -4.20
CA THR A 162 -10.96 -3.09 -4.17
C THR A 162 -10.87 -4.36 -3.31
N GLY A 163 -9.99 -4.40 -2.29
CA GLY A 163 -9.88 -5.51 -1.32
C GLY A 163 -11.22 -5.80 -0.61
N ALA A 164 -12.13 -6.44 -1.34
CA ALA A 164 -13.41 -6.92 -0.89
C ALA A 164 -13.13 -8.13 -0.02
N ILE A 165 -13.15 -7.90 1.29
CA ILE A 165 -13.23 -8.95 2.30
C ILE A 165 -14.50 -9.73 1.98
N SER A 166 -14.32 -10.95 1.47
CA SER A 166 -15.39 -11.93 1.23
C SER A 166 -15.67 -12.74 2.49
#